data_AF-A0A8E0RXE5-F1
#
_entry.id   AF-A0A8E0RXE5-F1
#
_cell.length_a   1.000
_cell.length_b   1.000
_cell.length_c   1.000
_cell.angle_alpha   90.00
_cell.angle_beta   90.00
_cell.angle_gamma   90.00
#
_symmetry.space_group_name_H-M   'P 1'
#
loop_
_entity.id
_entity.type
_entity.pdbx_description
1 polymer ?
#
loop_
_entity_poly.entity_id
_entity_poly.type
_entity_poly.pdbx_seq_one_letter_code
_entity_poly.pdbx_strand_id
1 'polypeptide(L)'
;ALLPIDLVFFVSFFQEPSVFCDELTGINIVLGSSNTSHQLHLSSDKLGEANVTTRAPNSSLLVLTRMDARSMFERSGFGTQSILPGLSVLLSAAVHLLRQPAFKLSQLKRDLFFIFLDNEAYEFMGASRLSYDLRKELLARYTGFALGWDHVYGVIELGELGFPSNGTYGKPTYFMLSDRSVYNQVRLWDVSIKKLHAFLLLCFHLHDYVGPPMSSRYFESFLDTHWPPSNSDMADKQLLDLANSLSDALHVEVSAASSPVPQKIESPTPGDLMDCFVRNPNCSLFKLFLSPSDISFLTSLNSPIPTQSYLPLAEHELKLSHLVNVLLMGLTGELTEKPSCPDYTGQPYVYLMGYYNGSEHCYRTTLDLATRFALLRHNQPISPAWVQSRLVTSNRYIRWYRCSSYFVDHASLALGILLIILASVCAFQLRPFLNIHASQTNALESVEVDSPTQACSVNA
;
A
#
# COMPACT_ATOMS: atom_id res chain seq x y z
N ALA A 1 32.80 -50.09 -21.16
CA ALA A 1 31.82 -49.00 -21.18
C ALA A 1 31.45 -48.66 -19.74
N LEU A 2 32.15 -47.69 -19.16
CA LEU A 2 31.90 -47.17 -17.82
C LEU A 2 30.95 -45.98 -17.98
N LEU A 3 29.70 -46.12 -17.54
CA LEU A 3 28.80 -45.00 -17.33
C LEU A 3 29.11 -44.39 -15.96
N PRO A 4 29.40 -43.09 -15.83
CA PRO A 4 29.36 -42.43 -14.54
C PRO A 4 27.90 -42.25 -14.15
N ILE A 5 27.54 -42.73 -12.96
CA ILE A 5 26.30 -42.36 -12.30
C ILE A 5 26.55 -40.97 -11.72
N ASP A 6 26.04 -39.94 -12.40
CA ASP A 6 25.98 -38.58 -11.87
C ASP A 6 25.05 -38.58 -10.65
N LEU A 7 25.65 -38.68 -9.46
CA LEU A 7 25.01 -38.30 -8.21
C LEU A 7 24.90 -36.77 -8.20
N VAL A 8 23.91 -36.25 -8.91
CA VAL A 8 23.51 -34.84 -8.83
C VAL A 8 22.91 -34.61 -7.45
N PHE A 9 23.77 -34.25 -6.50
CA PHE A 9 23.37 -33.54 -5.30
C PHE A 9 22.65 -32.26 -5.74
N PHE A 10 21.33 -32.22 -5.58
CA PHE A 10 20.56 -30.97 -5.57
C PHE A 10 20.94 -30.16 -4.32
N VAL A 11 22.17 -29.65 -4.28
CA VAL A 11 22.49 -28.47 -3.49
C VAL A 11 22.27 -27.31 -4.44
N SER A 12 21.01 -26.88 -4.53
CA SER A 12 20.70 -25.56 -5.04
C SER A 12 21.52 -24.59 -4.20
N PHE A 13 22.61 -24.07 -4.75
CA PHE A 13 23.34 -22.96 -4.15
C PHE A 13 22.31 -21.86 -3.91
N PHE A 14 22.00 -21.58 -2.65
CA PHE A 14 21.26 -20.39 -2.27
C PHE A 14 22.12 -19.22 -2.71
N GLN A 15 21.82 -18.67 -3.88
CA GLN A 15 22.43 -17.45 -4.35
C GLN A 15 21.95 -16.36 -3.40
N GLU A 16 22.86 -15.85 -2.56
CA GLU A 16 22.53 -14.79 -1.60
C GLU A 16 21.93 -13.60 -2.36
N PRO A 17 20.78 -13.08 -1.93
CA PRO A 17 20.21 -11.91 -2.57
C PRO A 17 21.15 -10.71 -2.34
N SER A 18 21.46 -9.97 -3.39
CA SER A 18 22.26 -8.74 -3.30
C SER A 18 21.56 -7.61 -2.54
N VAL A 19 20.26 -7.77 -2.26
CA VAL A 19 19.41 -6.81 -1.54
C VAL A 19 18.59 -7.58 -0.50
N PHE A 20 18.74 -7.22 0.78
CA PHE A 20 18.12 -7.91 1.92
C PHE A 20 16.79 -7.30 2.37
N CYS A 21 16.53 -6.05 2.00
CA CYS A 21 15.34 -5.33 2.40
C CYS A 21 14.87 -4.34 1.33
N ASP A 22 13.58 -4.10 1.34
CA ASP A 22 12.89 -3.13 0.49
C ASP A 22 12.27 -2.04 1.36
N GLU A 23 12.30 -0.80 0.88
CA GLU A 23 11.58 0.30 1.54
C GLU A 23 10.08 -0.01 1.56
N LEU A 24 9.39 0.34 2.66
CA LEU A 24 7.93 0.36 2.64
C LEU A 24 7.45 1.43 1.66
N THR A 25 6.95 0.98 0.51
CA THR A 25 6.44 1.86 -0.55
C THR A 25 5.00 2.28 -0.26
N GLY A 26 4.52 3.33 -0.92
CA GLY A 26 3.14 3.83 -0.74
C GLY A 26 2.95 5.13 -1.52
N ILE A 27 1.81 5.78 -1.37
CA ILE A 27 1.56 7.08 -2.00
C ILE A 27 0.70 7.97 -1.09
N ASN A 28 1.27 9.09 -0.66
CA ASN A 28 0.45 10.20 -0.14
C ASN A 28 -0.24 10.88 -1.31
N ILE A 29 -1.54 11.11 -1.18
CA ILE A 29 -2.36 11.73 -2.22
C ILE A 29 -2.81 13.10 -1.74
N VAL A 30 -2.61 14.11 -2.56
CA VAL A 30 -2.99 15.49 -2.25
C VAL A 30 -3.91 15.98 -3.34
N LEU A 31 -5.14 16.34 -2.99
CA LEU A 31 -6.10 16.94 -3.89
C LEU A 31 -6.26 18.42 -3.55
N GLY A 32 -5.77 19.29 -4.43
CA GLY A 32 -5.82 20.74 -4.24
C GLY A 32 -7.02 21.39 -4.92
N SER A 33 -7.59 22.39 -4.25
CA SER A 33 -8.39 23.44 -4.86
C SER A 33 -7.84 24.79 -4.43
N SER A 34 -7.37 25.56 -5.40
CA SER A 34 -6.77 26.86 -5.14
C SER A 34 -7.47 27.97 -5.89
N ASN A 35 -7.57 29.14 -5.26
CA ASN A 35 -7.96 30.34 -5.96
C ASN A 35 -6.71 30.97 -6.59
N THR A 36 -6.63 30.92 -7.92
CA THR A 36 -5.54 31.51 -8.72
C THR A 36 -5.44 33.04 -8.58
N SER A 37 -6.33 33.70 -7.83
CA SER A 37 -6.32 35.15 -7.57
C SER A 37 -5.67 35.59 -6.26
N HIS A 38 -5.21 34.68 -5.37
CA HIS A 38 -4.29 35.06 -4.28
C HIS A 38 -2.87 35.26 -4.81
N GLN A 39 -2.73 36.24 -5.71
CA GLN A 39 -1.48 36.67 -6.32
C GLN A 39 -0.90 37.79 -5.47
N LEU A 40 0.15 37.52 -4.70
CA LEU A 40 1.00 38.59 -4.20
C LEU A 40 1.87 39.08 -5.35
N HIS A 41 1.49 40.22 -5.94
CA HIS A 41 2.40 41.06 -6.71
C HIS A 41 3.45 41.62 -5.75
N LEU A 42 4.50 40.84 -5.49
CA LEU A 42 5.73 41.39 -4.92
C LEU A 42 6.46 42.14 -6.04
N SER A 43 6.18 43.43 -6.13
CA SER A 43 6.97 44.39 -6.91
C SER A 43 8.37 44.45 -6.32
N SER A 44 9.26 43.56 -6.76
CA SER A 44 10.70 43.70 -6.56
C SER A 44 11.19 44.77 -7.53
N ASP A 45 11.43 45.96 -7.00
CA ASP A 45 12.05 47.08 -7.69
C ASP A 45 13.56 46.79 -7.84
N LYS A 46 13.94 45.68 -8.48
CA LYS A 46 15.30 45.37 -8.95
C LYS A 46 15.24 44.53 -10.23
N LEU A 47 15.64 45.20 -11.31
CA LEU A 47 15.82 44.70 -12.66
C LEU A 47 16.64 43.39 -12.68
N GLY A 48 15.99 42.23 -12.85
CA GLY A 48 16.69 41.00 -13.25
C GLY A 48 16.15 39.64 -12.76
N GLU A 49 15.22 39.58 -11.80
CA GLU A 49 14.65 38.30 -11.34
C GLU A 49 13.18 38.17 -11.77
N ALA A 50 12.85 37.05 -12.40
CA ALA A 50 11.49 36.74 -12.82
C ALA A 50 10.53 36.87 -11.62
N ASN A 51 9.39 37.53 -11.81
CA ASN A 51 8.34 37.70 -10.81
C ASN A 51 7.84 36.33 -10.32
N VAL A 52 8.44 35.79 -9.25
CA VAL A 52 7.95 34.59 -8.58
C VAL A 52 6.77 35.01 -7.72
N THR A 53 5.57 34.78 -8.24
CA THR A 53 4.34 34.86 -7.44
C THR A 53 4.36 33.72 -6.43
N THR A 54 4.27 34.06 -5.14
CA THR A 54 4.24 33.08 -4.04
C THR A 54 2.86 33.04 -3.41
N ARG A 55 2.53 31.90 -2.78
CA ARG A 55 1.29 31.74 -2.04
C ARG A 55 1.30 32.65 -0.81
N ALA A 56 0.16 33.22 -0.45
CA ALA A 56 0.06 34.09 0.70
C ALA A 56 0.20 33.32 2.02
N PRO A 57 0.77 33.93 3.09
CA PRO A 57 0.84 33.29 4.39
C PRO A 57 -0.57 33.06 4.97
N ASN A 58 -0.76 31.97 5.72
CA ASN A 58 -2.05 31.59 6.30
C ASN A 58 -3.23 31.55 5.29
N SER A 59 -2.97 31.18 4.04
CA SER A 59 -3.98 31.14 2.97
C SER A 59 -4.59 29.75 2.73
N SER A 60 -4.04 28.70 3.34
CA SER A 60 -4.37 27.31 2.99
C SER A 60 -4.88 26.50 4.18
N LEU A 61 -5.98 25.76 3.98
CA LEU A 61 -6.54 24.82 4.95
C LEU A 61 -6.22 23.39 4.50
N LEU A 62 -5.68 22.57 5.41
CA LEU A 62 -5.42 21.15 5.15
C LEU A 62 -6.47 20.31 5.87
N VAL A 63 -7.05 19.34 5.16
CA VAL A 63 -7.93 18.33 5.74
C VAL A 63 -7.36 16.97 5.41
N LEU A 64 -7.00 16.19 6.42
CA LEU A 64 -6.25 14.97 6.26
C LEU A 64 -6.90 13.76 6.91
N THR A 65 -6.70 12.61 6.29
CA THR A 65 -7.09 11.31 6.83
C THR A 65 -5.99 10.30 6.53
N ARG A 66 -5.89 9.33 7.41
CA ARG A 66 -5.09 8.13 7.20
C ARG A 66 -5.78 7.16 6.22
N MET A 67 -4.98 6.42 5.45
CA MET A 67 -5.45 5.37 4.54
C MET A 67 -5.02 3.96 4.92
N ASP A 68 -4.00 3.80 5.77
CA ASP A 68 -3.39 2.50 6.03
C ASP A 68 -3.68 1.95 7.43
N ALA A 69 -3.71 0.62 7.52
CA ALA A 69 -3.64 -0.11 8.78
C ALA A 69 -2.54 -1.17 8.70
N ARG A 70 -2.14 -1.69 9.86
CA ARG A 70 -1.28 -2.85 10.03
C ARG A 70 -2.03 -3.94 10.78
N SER A 71 -1.47 -5.14 10.73
CA SER A 71 -1.88 -6.25 11.59
C SER A 71 -0.68 -7.14 11.88
N MET A 72 -0.88 -8.14 12.74
CA MET A 72 0.14 -9.15 13.00
C MET A 72 0.51 -9.97 11.76
N PHE A 73 -0.41 -10.10 10.80
CA PHE A 73 -0.21 -10.87 9.58
C PHE A 73 -0.16 -9.95 8.36
N GLU A 74 0.71 -10.29 7.41
CA GLU A 74 0.73 -9.61 6.11
C GLU A 74 -0.59 -9.85 5.36
N ARG A 75 -1.00 -8.85 4.58
CA ARG A 75 -2.26 -8.82 3.80
C ARG A 75 -3.52 -9.07 4.61
N SER A 76 -3.48 -8.81 5.91
CA SER A 76 -4.59 -9.03 6.84
C SER A 76 -4.89 -7.79 7.69
N GLY A 77 -4.25 -6.64 7.43
CA GLY A 77 -4.68 -5.37 8.02
C GLY A 77 -5.76 -4.75 7.15
N PHE A 78 -7.00 -4.75 7.65
CA PHE A 78 -8.18 -4.31 6.88
C PHE A 78 -8.72 -2.95 7.32
N GLY A 79 -8.53 -2.55 8.59
CA GLY A 79 -8.90 -1.21 9.09
C GLY A 79 -10.36 -0.79 8.82
N THR A 80 -11.30 -1.74 8.80
CA THR A 80 -12.70 -1.46 8.40
C THR A 80 -13.42 -0.51 9.35
N GLN A 81 -13.02 -0.47 10.61
CA GLN A 81 -13.63 0.36 11.64
C GLN A 81 -12.75 1.56 12.02
N SER A 82 -11.42 1.43 11.94
CA SER A 82 -10.51 2.50 12.35
C SER A 82 -10.11 3.46 11.23
N ILE A 83 -10.02 2.98 9.98
CA ILE A 83 -9.41 3.74 8.87
C ILE A 83 -10.45 4.09 7.79
N LEU A 84 -11.13 3.08 7.25
CA LEU A 84 -12.04 3.24 6.12
C LEU A 84 -13.19 4.25 6.35
N PRO A 85 -13.74 4.42 7.57
CA PRO A 85 -14.75 5.44 7.82
C PRO A 85 -14.23 6.87 7.63
N GLY A 86 -13.03 7.18 8.15
CA GLY A 86 -12.36 8.48 7.97
C GLY A 86 -12.07 8.77 6.51
N LEU A 87 -11.51 7.78 5.83
CA LEU A 87 -11.25 7.81 4.39
C LEU A 87 -12.53 8.08 3.58
N SER A 88 -13.61 7.36 3.86
CA SER A 88 -14.87 7.47 3.13
C SER A 88 -15.55 8.83 3.35
N VAL A 89 -15.51 9.37 4.57
CA VAL A 89 -16.02 10.71 4.87
C VAL A 89 -15.22 11.77 4.11
N LEU A 90 -13.89 11.72 4.14
CA LEU A 90 -13.06 12.72 3.46
C LEU A 90 -13.22 12.65 1.94
N LEU A 91 -13.22 11.45 1.36
CA LEU A 91 -13.37 11.25 -0.08
C LEU A 91 -14.72 11.78 -0.56
N SER A 92 -15.80 11.42 0.14
CA SER A 92 -17.16 11.89 -0.17
C SER A 92 -17.27 13.41 -0.07
N ALA A 93 -16.75 14.02 1.01
CA ALA A 93 -16.76 15.47 1.20
C ALA A 93 -15.93 16.20 0.13
N ALA A 94 -14.74 15.69 -0.20
CA ALA A 94 -13.87 16.26 -1.22
C ALA A 94 -14.53 16.29 -2.59
N VAL A 95 -15.11 15.15 -3.01
CA VAL A 95 -15.83 15.02 -4.29
C VAL A 95 -17.03 15.96 -4.32
N HIS A 96 -17.77 16.03 -3.23
CA HIS A 96 -18.94 16.89 -3.14
C HIS A 96 -18.60 18.39 -3.19
N LEU A 97 -17.56 18.83 -2.47
CA LEU A 97 -17.12 20.21 -2.45
C LEU A 97 -16.58 20.67 -3.79
N LEU A 98 -15.75 19.86 -4.45
CA LEU A 98 -15.20 20.19 -5.78
C LEU A 98 -16.27 20.31 -6.87
N ARG A 99 -17.45 19.71 -6.68
CA ARG A 99 -18.59 19.86 -7.59
C ARG A 99 -19.35 21.18 -7.40
N GLN A 100 -19.14 21.88 -6.27
CA GLN A 100 -19.86 23.11 -5.97
C GLN A 100 -19.40 24.28 -6.85
N PRO A 101 -20.30 25.23 -7.16
CA PRO A 101 -19.98 26.40 -7.99
C PRO A 101 -18.79 27.22 -7.46
N ALA A 102 -18.68 27.38 -6.13
CA ALA A 102 -17.59 28.13 -5.52
C ALA A 102 -16.21 27.56 -5.87
N PHE A 103 -16.08 26.24 -5.94
CA PHE A 103 -14.84 25.55 -6.27
C PHE A 103 -14.58 25.56 -7.79
N LYS A 104 -15.61 25.28 -8.60
CA LYS A 104 -15.50 25.33 -10.07
C LYS A 104 -15.12 26.71 -10.61
N LEU A 105 -15.62 27.76 -9.98
CA LEU A 105 -15.36 29.15 -10.35
C LEU A 105 -14.15 29.75 -9.61
N SER A 106 -13.43 28.95 -8.81
CA SER A 106 -12.29 29.39 -8.01
C SER A 106 -12.59 30.59 -7.08
N GLN A 107 -13.83 30.70 -6.59
CA GLN A 107 -14.29 31.77 -5.69
C GLN A 107 -14.01 31.44 -4.23
N LEU A 108 -12.74 31.17 -3.93
CA LEU A 108 -12.30 30.78 -2.59
C LEU A 108 -11.54 31.92 -1.91
N LYS A 109 -11.82 32.17 -0.63
CA LYS A 109 -11.01 33.09 0.20
C LYS A 109 -9.76 32.40 0.77
N ARG A 110 -9.71 31.07 0.71
CA ARG A 110 -8.60 30.22 1.15
C ARG A 110 -8.51 29.00 0.25
N ASP A 111 -7.29 28.53 0.05
CA ASP A 111 -7.04 27.28 -0.65
C ASP A 111 -7.38 26.10 0.25
N LEU A 112 -7.86 25.00 -0.34
CA LEU A 112 -8.25 23.80 0.38
C LEU A 112 -7.51 22.60 -0.18
N PHE A 113 -6.85 21.84 0.69
CA PHE A 113 -6.14 20.62 0.34
C PHE A 113 -6.70 19.43 1.11
N PHE A 114 -7.18 18.43 0.38
CA PHE A 114 -7.55 17.14 0.94
C PHE A 114 -6.34 16.21 0.81
N ILE A 115 -5.86 15.70 1.94
CA ILE A 115 -4.64 14.90 1.99
C ILE A 115 -4.95 13.52 2.55
N PHE A 116 -4.56 12.51 1.80
CA PHE A 116 -4.69 11.12 2.20
C PHE A 116 -3.30 10.57 2.48
N LEU A 117 -3.05 10.22 3.73
CA LEU A 117 -1.75 9.80 4.21
C LEU A 117 -1.62 8.29 4.18
N ASP A 118 -0.49 7.84 3.64
CA ASP A 118 -0.13 6.44 3.52
C ASP A 118 1.04 6.11 4.47
N ASN A 119 1.16 4.86 4.91
CA ASN A 119 2.17 4.40 5.88
C ASN A 119 2.17 5.14 7.24
N GLU A 120 1.01 5.61 7.71
CA GLU A 120 0.90 6.19 9.06
C GLU A 120 1.03 5.13 10.17
N ALA A 121 0.75 3.85 9.87
CA ALA A 121 0.92 2.73 10.81
C ALA A 121 2.37 2.49 11.23
N TYR A 122 3.29 3.00 10.42
CA TYR A 122 4.72 2.74 10.47
C TYR A 122 5.46 3.99 10.95
N GLU A 123 5.11 4.45 12.15
CA GLU A 123 5.69 5.66 12.78
C GLU A 123 5.48 6.94 11.95
N PHE A 124 4.26 7.13 11.42
CA PHE A 124 3.87 8.37 10.74
C PHE A 124 4.76 8.70 9.54
N MET A 125 5.18 7.67 8.78
CA MET A 125 6.04 7.85 7.62
C MET A 125 5.40 8.78 6.58
N GLY A 126 4.09 8.69 6.37
CA GLY A 126 3.34 9.56 5.47
C GLY A 126 3.34 11.02 5.89
N ALA A 127 3.00 11.29 7.14
CA ALA A 127 3.01 12.61 7.74
C ALA A 127 4.41 13.22 7.78
N SER A 128 5.43 12.40 8.09
CA SER A 128 6.83 12.81 8.04
C SER A 128 7.22 13.25 6.63
N ARG A 129 6.81 12.48 5.61
CA ARG A 129 7.01 12.84 4.22
C ARG A 129 6.27 14.13 3.84
N LEU A 130 5.00 14.27 4.24
CA LEU A 130 4.23 15.51 4.03
C LEU A 130 4.92 16.72 4.67
N SER A 131 5.36 16.60 5.92
CA SER A 131 6.07 17.66 6.65
C SER A 131 7.37 18.07 5.97
N TYR A 132 8.10 17.09 5.44
CA TYR A 132 9.28 17.34 4.62
C TYR A 132 8.95 18.11 3.34
N ASP A 133 7.91 17.69 2.62
CA ASP A 133 7.49 18.33 1.37
C ASP A 133 6.99 19.76 1.61
N LEU A 134 6.26 20.02 2.70
CA LEU A 134 5.86 21.37 3.12
C LEU A 134 7.07 22.22 3.53
N ARG A 135 8.08 21.66 4.20
CA ARG A 135 9.31 22.40 4.57
C ARG A 135 10.18 22.73 3.35
N LYS A 136 10.11 21.89 2.32
CA LYS A 136 10.90 22.01 1.10
C LYS A 136 10.13 22.63 -0.06
N GLU A 137 8.88 23.01 0.16
CA GLU A 137 7.99 23.59 -0.85
C GLU A 137 7.92 22.70 -2.10
N LEU A 138 7.82 21.39 -1.88
CA LEU A 138 7.75 20.38 -2.96
C LEU A 138 6.31 20.01 -3.31
N LEU A 139 5.35 20.38 -2.46
CA LEU A 139 3.94 20.03 -2.60
C LEU A 139 3.19 21.08 -3.43
N ALA A 140 2.26 20.62 -4.27
CA ALA A 140 1.47 21.45 -5.20
C ALA A 140 2.31 22.26 -6.19
N ARG A 141 3.58 21.89 -6.41
CA ARG A 141 4.49 22.58 -7.33
C ARG A 141 4.04 22.45 -8.79
N TYR A 142 3.41 21.34 -9.12
CA TYR A 142 2.92 21.04 -10.48
C TYR A 142 1.45 21.41 -10.68
N THR A 143 0.70 21.57 -9.60
CA THR A 143 -0.73 21.90 -9.61
C THR A 143 -1.01 23.34 -9.21
N GLY A 144 0.02 24.19 -9.12
CA GLY A 144 -0.09 25.61 -8.81
C GLY A 144 1.18 26.16 -8.16
N PHE A 145 0.99 27.00 -7.14
CA PHE A 145 2.08 27.52 -6.31
C PHE A 145 2.44 26.53 -5.22
N ALA A 146 3.75 26.40 -4.97
CA ALA A 146 4.25 25.52 -3.94
C ALA A 146 3.60 25.82 -2.57
N LEU A 147 3.17 24.75 -1.90
CA LEU A 147 2.60 24.82 -0.56
C LEU A 147 3.71 24.57 0.46
N GLY A 148 3.72 25.38 1.51
CA GLY A 148 4.71 25.33 2.57
C GLY A 148 4.09 25.67 3.90
N TRP A 149 4.83 25.45 4.99
CA TRP A 149 4.31 25.64 6.35
C TRP A 149 3.80 27.05 6.63
N ASP A 150 4.44 28.08 6.08
CA ASP A 150 4.06 29.48 6.28
C ASP A 150 2.69 29.82 5.65
N HIS A 151 2.24 28.99 4.70
CA HIS A 151 0.95 29.15 4.02
C HIS A 151 -0.20 28.44 4.76
N VAL A 152 0.08 27.55 5.71
CA VAL A 152 -0.94 26.73 6.39
C VAL A 152 -1.64 27.53 7.48
N TYR A 153 -2.93 27.80 7.26
CA TYR A 153 -3.83 28.43 8.24
C TYR A 153 -4.26 27.44 9.33
N GLY A 154 -4.55 26.20 8.95
CA GLY A 154 -5.07 25.19 9.87
C GLY A 154 -5.01 23.79 9.29
N VAL A 155 -5.12 22.81 10.18
CA VAL A 155 -5.09 21.38 9.86
C VAL A 155 -6.26 20.71 10.57
N ILE A 156 -7.06 19.97 9.82
CA ILE A 156 -8.17 19.15 10.32
C ILE A 156 -7.82 17.68 10.02
N GLU A 157 -7.75 16.86 11.04
CA GLU A 157 -7.51 15.42 10.90
C GLU A 157 -8.78 14.62 11.19
N LEU A 158 -9.08 13.65 10.33
CA LEU A 158 -10.11 12.65 10.55
C LEU A 158 -9.45 11.33 10.96
N GLY A 159 -9.77 10.84 12.16
CA GLY A 159 -9.33 9.54 12.66
C GLY A 159 -10.46 8.85 13.43
N GLU A 160 -10.59 7.53 13.24
CA GLU A 160 -11.52 6.65 13.97
C GLU A 160 -12.97 7.17 14.07
N LEU A 161 -13.65 7.24 12.93
CA LEU A 161 -15.06 7.65 12.86
C LEU A 161 -16.00 6.43 12.93
N GLY A 162 -17.20 6.58 13.51
CA GLY A 162 -18.25 5.56 13.42
C GLY A 162 -18.70 4.87 14.73
N PHE A 163 -18.18 5.30 15.88
CA PHE A 163 -18.61 4.78 17.19
C PHE A 163 -19.01 5.91 18.14
N PRO A 164 -20.31 6.17 18.31
CA PRO A 164 -20.77 6.90 19.47
C PRO A 164 -20.48 6.06 20.72
N SER A 165 -19.74 6.59 21.69
CA SER A 165 -19.66 5.95 23.01
C SER A 165 -21.06 5.91 23.61
N ASN A 166 -21.49 4.77 24.14
CA ASN A 166 -22.78 4.61 24.82
C ASN A 166 -22.99 5.63 25.97
N GLY A 167 -21.92 6.29 26.46
CA GLY A 167 -21.98 7.33 27.48
C GLY A 167 -22.28 8.74 26.98
N THR A 168 -22.16 9.03 25.67
CA THR A 168 -22.33 10.39 25.13
C THR A 168 -23.69 10.62 24.47
N TYR A 169 -24.81 10.02 24.90
CA TYR A 169 -26.16 10.32 24.37
C TYR A 169 -26.24 10.50 22.82
N GLY A 170 -25.52 9.68 22.05
CA GLY A 170 -25.51 9.79 20.58
C GLY A 170 -24.81 11.05 20.00
N LYS A 171 -24.06 11.80 20.80
CA LYS A 171 -23.26 12.95 20.35
C LYS A 171 -21.84 12.50 19.97
N PRO A 172 -21.35 12.83 18.76
CA PRO A 172 -19.97 12.61 18.38
C PRO A 172 -19.04 13.42 19.28
N THR A 173 -17.96 12.79 19.75
CA THR A 173 -16.91 13.47 20.51
C THR A 173 -15.89 14.03 19.53
N TYR A 174 -15.78 15.36 19.48
CA TYR A 174 -14.77 16.04 18.68
C TYR A 174 -13.66 16.53 19.58
N PHE A 175 -12.46 16.49 19.04
CA PHE A 175 -11.25 16.76 19.76
C PHE A 175 -10.46 17.81 19.01
N MET A 176 -10.47 19.04 19.51
CA MET A 176 -9.75 20.15 18.91
C MET A 176 -8.48 20.42 19.72
N LEU A 177 -7.31 20.35 19.08
CA LEU A 177 -6.03 20.69 19.72
C LEU A 177 -5.94 22.18 20.11
N SER A 178 -6.81 23.03 19.55
CA SER A 178 -6.95 24.43 19.94
C SER A 178 -7.68 24.61 21.28
N ASP A 179 -8.38 23.57 21.76
CA ASP A 179 -9.00 23.63 23.09
C ASP A 179 -7.89 23.61 24.15
N ARG A 180 -7.90 24.63 25.00
CA ARG A 180 -6.89 24.82 26.04
C ARG A 180 -6.86 23.66 27.05
N SER A 181 -7.99 23.01 27.29
CA SER A 181 -8.09 21.85 28.19
C SER A 181 -7.39 20.63 27.59
N VAL A 182 -7.63 20.35 26.31
CA VAL A 182 -6.98 19.32 25.51
C VAL A 182 -5.48 19.60 25.38
N TYR A 183 -5.11 20.82 25.00
CA TYR A 183 -3.71 21.25 24.88
C TYR A 183 -2.94 21.08 26.19
N ASN A 184 -3.52 21.47 27.32
CA ASN A 184 -2.88 21.35 28.63
C ASN A 184 -2.75 19.89 29.10
N GLN A 185 -3.72 19.03 28.78
CA GLN A 185 -3.63 17.60 29.05
C GLN A 185 -2.52 16.95 28.22
N VAL A 186 -2.42 17.29 26.94
CA VAL A 186 -1.38 16.79 26.03
C VAL A 186 0.02 17.30 26.44
N ARG A 187 0.13 18.53 26.94
CA ARG A 187 1.40 19.14 27.39
C ARG A 187 2.05 18.47 28.60
N LEU A 188 1.28 17.81 29.47
CA LEU A 188 1.81 17.19 30.70
C LEU A 188 2.55 15.87 30.46
N TRP A 189 2.43 15.27 29.27
CA TRP A 189 3.07 14.01 28.88
C TRP A 189 4.42 14.23 28.17
N ASP A 190 5.20 15.20 28.63
CA ASP A 190 6.56 15.51 28.16
C ASP A 190 7.55 14.39 28.54
N VAL A 191 7.47 13.26 27.81
CA VAL A 191 8.57 12.30 27.74
C VAL A 191 9.63 12.91 26.83
N SER A 192 10.62 13.55 27.44
CA SER A 192 11.97 13.84 26.94
C SER A 192 12.24 13.49 25.47
N ILE A 193 11.76 14.32 24.53
CA ILE A 193 12.39 14.47 23.21
C ILE A 193 12.64 15.97 23.01
N LYS A 194 13.58 16.49 23.80
CA LYS A 194 14.17 17.81 23.55
C LYS A 194 15.06 17.70 22.32
N LYS A 195 14.63 18.40 21.26
CA LYS A 195 15.20 18.53 19.90
C LYS A 195 14.61 17.55 18.88
N LEU A 196 13.42 17.87 18.38
CA LEU A 196 13.14 17.68 16.96
C LEU A 196 12.07 18.68 16.50
N HIS A 197 12.43 19.53 15.54
CA HIS A 197 11.49 20.30 14.71
C HIS A 197 10.67 19.32 13.84
N ALA A 198 9.76 18.60 14.48
CA ALA A 198 8.68 17.80 13.91
C ALA A 198 7.41 18.23 14.66
N PHE A 199 7.08 19.52 14.53
CA PHE A 199 5.91 20.11 15.17
C PHE A 199 4.71 19.91 14.23
N LEU A 200 3.65 19.30 14.76
CA LEU A 200 2.31 19.11 14.19
C LEU A 200 2.14 18.13 13.02
N LEU A 201 2.46 16.87 13.26
CA LEU A 201 1.60 15.73 12.90
C LEU A 201 1.81 14.67 13.99
N LEU A 202 1.27 14.96 15.17
CA LEU A 202 1.03 13.93 16.17
C LEU A 202 -0.45 13.62 16.05
N CYS A 203 -0.77 12.43 15.51
CA CYS A 203 -2.08 11.81 15.70
C CYS A 203 -2.31 11.70 17.22
N PHE A 204 -3.01 12.67 17.82
CA PHE A 204 -3.29 12.62 19.25
C PHE A 204 -4.63 11.95 19.47
N HIS A 205 -4.53 10.70 19.96
CA HIS A 205 -5.64 9.96 20.54
C HIS A 205 -6.11 10.69 21.79
N LEU A 206 -7.23 11.37 21.68
CA LEU A 206 -7.79 12.08 22.81
C LEU A 206 -8.68 11.15 23.61
N HIS A 207 -8.22 10.89 24.84
CA HIS A 207 -8.81 9.97 25.78
C HIS A 207 -9.84 10.73 26.62
N ASP A 208 -11.07 10.24 26.65
CA ASP A 208 -12.03 10.60 27.70
C ASP A 208 -11.90 9.61 28.86
N TYR A 209 -11.90 10.10 30.10
CA TYR A 209 -11.41 9.41 31.30
C TYR A 209 -12.26 8.19 31.75
N VAL A 210 -13.20 7.71 30.92
CA VAL A 210 -14.24 6.73 31.32
C VAL A 210 -14.35 5.52 30.37
N GLY A 211 -13.52 5.39 29.33
CA GLY A 211 -13.56 4.23 28.42
C GLY A 211 -12.20 3.87 27.80
N PRO A 212 -12.07 2.71 27.13
CA PRO A 212 -10.85 2.39 26.38
C PRO A 212 -10.54 3.51 25.36
N PRO A 213 -9.25 3.81 25.10
CA PRO A 213 -8.82 4.96 24.31
C PRO A 213 -9.26 4.94 22.85
N MET A 214 -9.77 3.79 22.38
CA MET A 214 -10.21 3.55 21.02
C MET A 214 -11.53 2.79 21.10
N SER A 215 -12.50 3.23 20.31
CA SER A 215 -13.84 2.63 20.29
C SER A 215 -13.85 1.29 19.56
N SER A 216 -12.95 1.12 18.59
CA SER A 216 -12.73 -0.16 17.92
C SER A 216 -12.01 -1.15 18.85
N ARG A 217 -12.63 -2.31 19.07
CA ARG A 217 -12.00 -3.43 19.79
C ARG A 217 -10.86 -4.07 18.99
N TYR A 218 -10.84 -3.86 17.68
CA TYR A 218 -9.96 -4.56 16.75
C TYR A 218 -8.96 -3.60 16.07
N PHE A 219 -8.61 -2.49 16.73
CA PHE A 219 -7.62 -1.56 16.20
C PHE A 219 -6.32 -2.26 15.79
N GLU A 220 -5.85 -2.00 14.55
CA GLU A 220 -4.65 -2.58 13.95
C GLU A 220 -4.62 -4.12 14.04
N SER A 221 -5.78 -4.76 13.87
CA SER A 221 -5.96 -6.20 13.96
C SER A 221 -6.50 -6.80 12.67
N PHE A 222 -6.17 -8.07 12.46
CA PHE A 222 -6.73 -8.88 11.38
C PHE A 222 -8.21 -9.24 11.58
N LEU A 223 -8.75 -8.91 12.76
CA LEU A 223 -10.16 -9.09 13.10
C LEU A 223 -11.02 -7.87 12.74
N ASP A 224 -10.44 -6.75 12.33
CA ASP A 224 -11.18 -5.55 11.91
C ASP A 224 -11.69 -5.68 10.48
N THR A 225 -12.65 -6.59 10.27
CA THR A 225 -13.11 -7.01 8.93
C THR A 225 -14.56 -6.66 8.61
N HIS A 226 -15.31 -6.08 9.55
CA HIS A 226 -16.75 -5.93 9.43
C HIS A 226 -17.18 -4.47 9.56
N TRP A 227 -17.98 -4.04 8.59
CA TRP A 227 -18.71 -2.77 8.60
C TRP A 227 -20.17 -2.99 8.16
N PRO A 228 -21.16 -2.36 8.81
CA PRO A 228 -21.04 -1.57 10.05
C PRO A 228 -20.70 -2.45 11.27
N PRO A 229 -20.29 -1.86 12.40
CA PRO A 229 -20.13 -2.59 13.65
C PRO A 229 -21.44 -3.28 14.06
N SER A 230 -21.38 -4.47 14.68
CA SER A 230 -22.54 -5.34 14.96
C SER A 230 -23.67 -4.73 15.80
N ASN A 231 -23.48 -3.52 16.36
CA ASN A 231 -24.46 -2.80 17.17
C ASN A 231 -24.75 -1.38 16.63
N SER A 232 -24.42 -1.09 15.37
CA SER A 232 -24.48 0.27 14.81
C SER A 232 -25.16 0.32 13.44
N ASP A 233 -26.46 0.01 13.41
CA ASP A 233 -27.27 0.06 12.19
C ASP A 233 -27.39 1.49 11.60
N MET A 234 -27.06 2.52 12.38
CA MET A 234 -27.05 3.92 11.95
C MET A 234 -25.67 4.42 11.51
N ALA A 235 -24.64 3.56 11.46
CA ALA A 235 -23.27 4.00 11.18
C ALA A 235 -23.14 4.73 9.84
N ASP A 236 -23.72 4.19 8.77
CA ASP A 236 -23.67 4.82 7.43
C ASP A 236 -24.33 6.21 7.42
N LYS A 237 -25.46 6.34 8.12
CA LYS A 237 -26.16 7.62 8.27
C LYS A 237 -25.33 8.63 9.08
N GLN A 238 -24.67 8.18 10.15
CA GLN A 238 -23.79 9.02 10.95
C GLN A 238 -22.57 9.51 10.15
N LEU A 239 -21.97 8.65 9.34
CA LEU A 239 -20.90 9.05 8.43
C LEU A 239 -21.38 10.07 7.40
N LEU A 240 -22.58 9.89 6.84
CA LEU A 240 -23.17 10.84 5.91
C LEU A 240 -23.49 12.20 6.56
N ASP A 241 -24.07 12.20 7.76
CA ASP A 241 -24.36 13.42 8.52
C ASP A 241 -23.07 14.18 8.87
N LEU A 242 -22.01 13.45 9.22
CA LEU A 242 -20.68 14.02 9.47
C LEU A 242 -20.06 14.58 8.19
N ALA A 243 -20.12 13.85 7.07
CA ALA A 243 -19.59 14.32 5.79
C ALA A 243 -20.30 15.59 5.29
N ASN A 244 -21.62 15.68 5.47
CA ASN A 244 -22.38 16.90 5.19
C ASN A 244 -21.96 18.05 6.11
N SER A 245 -21.86 17.80 7.41
CA SER A 245 -21.45 18.83 8.39
C SER A 245 -20.03 19.34 8.14
N LEU A 246 -19.11 18.43 7.81
CA LEU A 246 -17.74 18.77 7.41
C LEU A 246 -17.74 19.61 6.13
N SER A 247 -18.52 19.21 5.12
CA SER A 247 -18.64 19.94 3.86
C SER A 247 -19.17 21.36 4.08
N ASP A 248 -20.22 21.51 4.89
CA ASP A 248 -20.78 22.81 5.25
C ASP A 248 -19.76 23.70 5.97
N ALA A 249 -19.08 23.15 6.98
CA ALA A 249 -18.06 23.88 7.74
C ALA A 249 -16.89 24.32 6.85
N LEU A 250 -16.39 23.42 6.00
CA LEU A 250 -15.32 23.73 5.06
C LEU A 250 -15.76 24.78 4.05
N HIS A 251 -16.95 24.64 3.46
CA HIS A 251 -17.46 25.61 2.49
C HIS A 251 -17.62 27.01 3.11
N VAL A 252 -18.12 27.12 4.34
CA VAL A 252 -18.17 28.39 5.08
C VAL A 252 -16.76 28.97 5.29
N GLU A 253 -15.78 28.13 5.60
CA GLU A 253 -14.42 28.55 5.93
C GLU A 253 -13.55 28.87 4.71
N VAL A 254 -13.86 28.32 3.53
CA VAL A 254 -13.03 28.51 2.33
C VAL A 254 -13.72 29.28 1.21
N SER A 255 -15.05 29.32 1.14
CA SER A 255 -15.75 30.07 0.09
C SER A 255 -15.76 31.58 0.38
N ALA A 256 -15.74 32.40 -0.67
CA ALA A 256 -15.90 33.84 -0.55
C ALA A 256 -17.27 34.23 0.03
N ALA A 257 -18.32 33.50 -0.34
CA ALA A 257 -19.69 33.73 0.14
C ALA A 257 -19.88 33.41 1.64
N SER A 258 -19.01 32.57 2.22
CA SER A 258 -19.06 32.13 3.62
C SER A 258 -20.43 31.55 4.03
N SER A 259 -21.09 30.83 3.12
CA SER A 259 -22.36 30.14 3.36
C SER A 259 -22.16 28.62 3.45
N PRO A 260 -23.08 27.86 4.04
CA PRO A 260 -23.11 26.40 3.92
C PRO A 260 -23.27 25.93 2.47
N VAL A 261 -23.07 24.64 2.22
CA VAL A 261 -23.29 24.05 0.90
C VAL A 261 -24.79 24.00 0.62
N PRO A 262 -25.26 24.43 -0.57
CA PRO A 262 -26.70 24.51 -0.84
C PRO A 262 -27.39 23.14 -0.94
N GLN A 263 -26.65 22.10 -1.32
CA GLN A 263 -27.16 20.74 -1.51
C GLN A 263 -26.36 19.78 -0.66
N LYS A 264 -27.03 18.75 -0.13
CA LYS A 264 -26.36 17.66 0.60
C LYS A 264 -25.65 16.70 -0.36
N ILE A 265 -24.78 15.88 0.20
CA ILE A 265 -24.11 14.78 -0.51
C ILE A 265 -25.15 13.76 -0.98
N GLU A 266 -25.29 13.63 -2.30
CA GLU A 266 -26.12 12.59 -2.93
C GLU A 266 -25.30 11.36 -3.33
N SER A 267 -24.13 11.54 -3.97
CA SER A 267 -23.26 10.44 -4.41
C SER A 267 -21.84 10.92 -4.75
N PRO A 268 -20.78 10.13 -4.44
CA PRO A 268 -20.84 8.91 -3.63
C PRO A 268 -21.00 9.26 -2.15
N THR A 269 -21.90 8.56 -1.46
CA THR A 269 -22.02 8.68 0.01
C THR A 269 -20.89 7.90 0.70
N PRO A 270 -20.55 8.22 1.96
CA PRO A 270 -19.61 7.40 2.72
C PRO A 270 -20.06 5.94 2.81
N GLY A 271 -21.37 5.66 2.91
CA GLY A 271 -21.92 4.31 2.91
C GLY A 271 -21.68 3.55 1.60
N ASP A 272 -21.80 4.22 0.45
CA ASP A 272 -21.49 3.61 -0.87
C ASP A 272 -20.01 3.21 -0.95
N LEU A 273 -19.13 4.07 -0.45
CA LEU A 273 -17.69 3.81 -0.41
C LEU A 273 -17.36 2.64 0.54
N MET A 274 -17.95 2.63 1.73
CA MET A 274 -17.79 1.53 2.69
C MET A 274 -18.30 0.20 2.11
N ASP A 275 -19.41 0.22 1.38
CA ASP A 275 -19.91 -0.97 0.66
C ASP A 275 -18.87 -1.50 -0.33
N CYS A 276 -18.31 -0.62 -1.16
CA CYS A 276 -17.29 -0.99 -2.14
C CYS A 276 -16.00 -1.53 -1.50
N PHE A 277 -15.49 -0.89 -0.44
CA PHE A 277 -14.24 -1.29 0.20
C PHE A 277 -14.36 -2.54 1.07
N VAL A 278 -15.53 -2.77 1.70
CA VAL A 278 -15.68 -3.82 2.72
C VAL A 278 -16.51 -5.00 2.22
N ARG A 279 -17.64 -4.75 1.55
CA ARG A 279 -18.66 -5.79 1.26
C ARG A 279 -18.64 -6.27 -0.18
N ASN A 280 -18.54 -5.35 -1.13
CA ASN A 280 -18.75 -5.63 -2.54
C ASN A 280 -17.77 -4.87 -3.44
N PRO A 281 -16.57 -5.43 -3.74
CA PRO A 281 -15.65 -4.82 -4.69
C PRO A 281 -16.18 -4.80 -6.13
N ASN A 282 -17.30 -5.48 -6.41
CA ASN A 282 -17.98 -5.46 -7.70
C ASN A 282 -19.07 -4.36 -7.79
N CYS A 283 -19.00 -3.35 -6.91
CA CYS A 283 -19.93 -2.22 -6.87
C CYS A 283 -19.87 -1.37 -8.16
N SER A 284 -20.91 -0.58 -8.40
CA SER A 284 -21.01 0.30 -9.58
C SER A 284 -19.88 1.32 -9.67
N LEU A 285 -19.43 1.84 -8.51
CA LEU A 285 -18.37 2.83 -8.44
C LEU A 285 -17.03 2.26 -8.92
N PHE A 286 -16.65 1.07 -8.45
CA PHE A 286 -15.42 0.40 -8.89
C PHE A 286 -15.51 -0.04 -10.34
N LYS A 287 -16.66 -0.53 -10.80
CA LYS A 287 -16.91 -0.82 -12.23
C LYS A 287 -16.70 0.37 -13.15
N LEU A 288 -17.01 1.56 -12.64
CA LEU A 288 -16.88 2.77 -13.43
C LEU A 288 -15.42 3.18 -13.61
N PHE A 289 -14.58 3.04 -12.58
CA PHE A 289 -13.24 3.65 -12.57
C PHE A 289 -12.06 2.67 -12.54
N LEU A 290 -12.28 1.37 -12.25
CA LEU A 290 -11.22 0.37 -12.22
C LEU A 290 -11.21 -0.47 -13.49
N SER A 291 -10.05 -1.09 -13.77
CA SER A 291 -9.93 -2.04 -14.86
C SER A 291 -10.74 -3.32 -14.57
N PRO A 292 -11.29 -4.01 -15.58
CA PRO A 292 -11.97 -5.29 -15.38
C PRO A 292 -11.10 -6.35 -14.70
N SER A 293 -9.78 -6.34 -14.97
CA SER A 293 -8.81 -7.21 -14.30
C SER A 293 -8.72 -6.91 -12.81
N ASP A 294 -8.62 -5.65 -12.40
CA ASP A 294 -8.54 -5.27 -10.99
C ASP A 294 -9.82 -5.65 -10.24
N ILE A 295 -10.99 -5.46 -10.85
CA ILE A 295 -12.28 -5.86 -10.25
C ILE A 295 -12.35 -7.38 -10.07
N SER A 296 -11.94 -8.14 -11.08
CA SER A 296 -11.91 -9.61 -11.01
C SER A 296 -10.99 -10.10 -9.89
N PHE A 297 -9.83 -9.43 -9.75
CA PHE A 297 -8.86 -9.70 -8.70
C PHE A 297 -9.41 -9.36 -7.32
N LEU A 298 -9.94 -8.15 -7.11
CA LEU A 298 -10.53 -7.74 -5.83
C LEU A 298 -11.68 -8.65 -5.41
N THR A 299 -12.51 -9.09 -6.36
CA THR A 299 -13.60 -10.04 -6.12
C THR A 299 -13.08 -11.42 -5.70
N SER A 300 -11.90 -11.83 -6.18
CA SER A 300 -11.30 -13.12 -5.83
C SER A 300 -10.78 -13.20 -4.38
N LEU A 301 -10.56 -12.05 -3.72
CA LEU A 301 -10.01 -11.99 -2.36
C LEU A 301 -10.97 -12.54 -1.30
N ASN A 302 -12.28 -12.59 -1.57
CA ASN A 302 -13.32 -13.05 -0.64
C ASN A 302 -13.21 -12.45 0.78
N SER A 303 -12.69 -11.23 0.89
CA SER A 303 -12.43 -10.50 2.13
C SER A 303 -12.52 -9.00 1.86
N PRO A 304 -12.66 -8.16 2.90
CA PRO A 304 -12.53 -6.71 2.75
C PRO A 304 -11.18 -6.36 2.11
N ILE A 305 -11.12 -5.22 1.42
CA ILE A 305 -9.87 -4.77 0.81
C ILE A 305 -8.84 -4.49 1.91
N PRO A 306 -7.66 -5.14 1.90
CA PRO A 306 -6.62 -4.84 2.88
C PRO A 306 -6.14 -3.39 2.74
N THR A 307 -6.10 -2.68 3.87
CA THR A 307 -5.56 -1.32 3.99
C THR A 307 -4.04 -1.30 4.21
N GLN A 308 -3.40 -2.46 4.34
CA GLN A 308 -1.93 -2.57 4.34
C GLN A 308 -1.36 -2.18 2.97
N SER A 309 -0.92 -0.94 2.86
CA SER A 309 -0.51 -0.29 1.60
C SER A 309 0.96 -0.52 1.20
N TYR A 310 1.80 -1.01 2.11
CA TYR A 310 3.22 -1.25 1.82
C TYR A 310 3.46 -2.50 0.96
N LEU A 311 2.47 -3.40 0.87
CA LEU A 311 2.54 -4.61 0.07
C LEU A 311 1.59 -4.52 -1.14
N PRO A 312 2.02 -4.96 -2.33
CA PRO A 312 1.08 -5.23 -3.41
C PRO A 312 0.13 -6.38 -3.02
N LEU A 313 -1.13 -6.24 -3.41
CA LEU A 313 -2.13 -7.31 -3.29
C LEU A 313 -1.81 -8.42 -4.31
N ALA A 314 -1.01 -9.40 -3.90
CA ALA A 314 -0.54 -10.53 -4.72
C ALA A 314 0.43 -10.13 -5.86
N GLU A 315 0.36 -10.80 -7.02
CA GLU A 315 1.15 -10.48 -8.22
C GLU A 315 0.68 -9.19 -8.92
N HIS A 316 -0.45 -8.63 -8.48
CA HIS A 316 -0.95 -7.34 -8.94
C HIS A 316 -0.44 -6.24 -8.00
N GLU A 317 0.15 -5.18 -8.56
CA GLU A 317 0.67 -4.03 -7.78
C GLU A 317 -0.45 -3.15 -7.19
N LEU A 318 -1.65 -3.70 -6.97
CA LEU A 318 -2.80 -2.96 -6.48
C LEU A 318 -2.68 -2.73 -4.96
N LYS A 319 -2.90 -1.49 -4.54
CA LYS A 319 -2.86 -1.03 -3.14
C LYS A 319 -4.07 -0.16 -2.87
N LEU A 320 -4.45 0.01 -1.60
CA LEU A 320 -5.53 0.93 -1.27
C LEU A 320 -5.24 2.37 -1.73
N SER A 321 -4.01 2.85 -1.60
CA SER A 321 -3.62 4.17 -2.12
C SER A 321 -3.80 4.27 -3.64
N HIS A 322 -3.59 3.20 -4.40
CA HIS A 322 -3.91 3.17 -5.84
C HIS A 322 -5.42 3.28 -6.09
N LEU A 323 -6.25 2.55 -5.33
CA LEU A 323 -7.70 2.62 -5.44
C LEU A 323 -8.24 4.01 -5.12
N VAL A 324 -7.77 4.61 -4.03
CA VAL A 324 -8.16 5.97 -3.63
C VAL A 324 -7.74 6.99 -4.68
N ASN A 325 -6.52 6.87 -5.21
CA ASN A 325 -6.04 7.75 -6.29
C ASN A 325 -6.93 7.67 -7.53
N VAL A 326 -7.24 6.46 -8.00
CA VAL A 326 -8.09 6.24 -9.18
C VAL A 326 -9.51 6.75 -8.94
N LEU A 327 -10.07 6.52 -7.76
CA LEU A 327 -11.39 7.03 -7.40
C LEU A 327 -11.42 8.56 -7.38
N LEU A 328 -10.47 9.21 -6.71
CA LEU A 328 -10.41 10.68 -6.66
C LEU A 328 -10.25 11.24 -8.07
N MET A 329 -9.32 10.71 -8.86
CA MET A 329 -9.13 11.11 -10.24
C MET A 329 -10.40 10.98 -11.07
N GLY A 330 -11.09 9.84 -10.99
CA GLY A 330 -12.32 9.58 -11.74
C GLY A 330 -13.51 10.42 -11.28
N LEU A 331 -13.63 10.70 -9.98
CA LEU A 331 -14.76 11.40 -9.38
C LEU A 331 -14.65 12.93 -9.43
N THR A 332 -13.41 13.45 -9.43
CA THR A 332 -13.13 14.90 -9.37
C THR A 332 -12.44 15.42 -10.62
N GLY A 333 -11.77 14.56 -11.39
CA GLY A 333 -11.13 14.94 -12.64
C GLY A 333 -12.11 15.13 -13.79
N GLU A 334 -11.68 15.83 -14.82
CA GLU A 334 -12.41 16.03 -16.07
C GLU A 334 -11.88 15.09 -17.15
N LEU A 335 -12.77 14.33 -17.81
CA LEU A 335 -12.38 13.50 -18.95
C LEU A 335 -11.93 14.40 -20.11
N THR A 336 -10.80 14.07 -20.72
CA THR A 336 -10.33 14.76 -21.91
C THR A 336 -11.00 14.21 -23.18
N GLU A 337 -11.15 15.06 -24.19
CA GLU A 337 -11.74 14.65 -25.49
C GLU A 337 -10.91 13.58 -26.22
N LYS A 338 -9.59 13.56 -25.99
CA LYS A 338 -8.67 12.58 -26.56
C LYS A 338 -8.34 11.49 -25.54
N PRO A 339 -8.20 10.22 -25.94
CA PRO A 339 -7.84 9.14 -25.03
C PRO A 339 -6.37 9.21 -24.57
N SER A 340 -5.49 9.89 -25.31
CA SER A 340 -4.07 10.04 -24.97
C SER A 340 -3.84 11.26 -24.06
N CYS A 341 -3.12 11.08 -22.94
CA CYS A 341 -2.69 12.21 -22.13
C CYS A 341 -1.61 13.05 -22.82
N PRO A 342 -1.78 14.38 -22.90
CA PRO A 342 -0.74 15.27 -23.39
C PRO A 342 0.40 15.38 -22.36
N ASP A 343 1.58 15.76 -22.85
CA ASP A 343 2.71 16.09 -21.98
C ASP A 343 2.38 17.26 -21.06
N TYR A 344 3.01 17.31 -19.89
CA TYR A 344 2.81 18.38 -18.91
C TYR A 344 3.20 19.74 -19.49
N THR A 345 2.24 20.67 -19.54
CA THR A 345 2.41 21.99 -20.16
C THR A 345 2.68 23.12 -19.17
N GLY A 346 3.00 22.81 -17.89
CA GLY A 346 3.24 23.85 -16.87
C GLY A 346 1.97 24.50 -16.32
N GLN A 347 0.80 23.92 -16.58
CA GLN A 347 -0.49 24.38 -16.07
C GLN A 347 -0.78 23.80 -14.68
N PRO A 348 -1.70 24.39 -13.88
CA PRO A 348 -2.01 23.96 -12.52
C PRO A 348 -2.85 22.67 -12.47
N TYR A 349 -2.61 21.75 -13.39
CA TYR A 349 -3.27 20.46 -13.50
C TYR A 349 -2.32 19.44 -14.11
N VAL A 350 -2.54 18.19 -13.75
CA VAL A 350 -1.83 17.04 -14.28
C VAL A 350 -2.78 16.18 -15.10
N TYR A 351 -2.23 15.50 -16.11
CA TYR A 351 -2.96 14.54 -16.90
C TYR A 351 -2.57 13.14 -16.46
N LEU A 352 -3.55 12.36 -16.03
CA LEU A 352 -3.35 11.01 -15.55
C LEU A 352 -4.22 10.05 -16.36
N MET A 353 -3.67 8.90 -16.72
CA MET A 353 -4.41 7.84 -17.37
C MET A 353 -5.24 7.08 -16.34
N GLY A 354 -6.49 6.78 -16.67
CA GLY A 354 -7.41 6.04 -15.82
C GLY A 354 -8.37 5.18 -16.63
N TYR A 355 -9.22 4.44 -15.93
CA TYR A 355 -10.30 3.69 -16.55
C TYR A 355 -11.63 4.44 -16.40
N TYR A 356 -12.45 4.41 -17.44
CA TYR A 356 -13.84 4.84 -17.41
C TYR A 356 -14.70 3.82 -18.14
N ASN A 357 -15.65 3.20 -17.45
CA ASN A 357 -16.61 2.27 -18.03
C ASN A 357 -15.94 1.14 -18.87
N GLY A 358 -14.81 0.62 -18.39
CA GLY A 358 -14.07 -0.48 -19.01
C GLY A 358 -13.05 -0.09 -20.08
N SER A 359 -12.92 1.19 -20.45
CA SER A 359 -11.89 1.68 -21.38
C SER A 359 -10.92 2.65 -20.71
N GLU A 360 -9.70 2.77 -21.27
CA GLU A 360 -8.71 3.73 -20.81
C GLU A 360 -9.03 5.14 -21.32
N HIS A 361 -9.00 6.11 -20.42
CA HIS A 361 -9.25 7.52 -20.68
C HIS A 361 -8.26 8.39 -19.92
N CYS A 362 -7.93 9.53 -20.52
CA CYS A 362 -7.12 10.52 -19.84
C CYS A 362 -8.00 11.48 -19.03
N TYR A 363 -7.56 11.78 -17.81
CA TYR A 363 -8.20 12.69 -16.88
C TYR A 363 -7.33 13.91 -16.64
N ARG A 364 -7.94 15.09 -16.68
CA ARG A 364 -7.35 16.33 -16.16
C ARG A 364 -7.71 16.46 -14.68
N THR A 365 -6.71 16.52 -13.81
CA THR A 365 -6.91 16.54 -12.35
C THR A 365 -5.92 17.47 -11.64
N THR A 366 -6.24 17.86 -10.40
CA THR A 366 -5.39 18.66 -9.51
C THR A 366 -4.73 17.80 -8.42
N LEU A 367 -4.69 16.47 -8.64
CA LEU A 367 -4.00 15.54 -7.76
C LEU A 367 -2.48 15.72 -7.85
N ASP A 368 -1.83 15.68 -6.69
CA ASP A 368 -0.38 15.63 -6.53
C ASP A 368 -0.04 14.42 -5.65
N LEU A 369 1.04 13.71 -5.99
CA LEU A 369 1.37 12.40 -5.43
C LEU A 369 2.80 12.40 -4.87
N ALA A 370 2.96 11.91 -3.64
CA ALA A 370 4.28 11.72 -3.03
C ALA A 370 4.53 10.25 -2.70
N THR A 371 5.60 9.68 -3.24
CA THR A 371 5.82 8.22 -3.33
C THR A 371 7.04 7.69 -2.57
N ARG A 372 7.85 8.55 -1.96
CA ARG A 372 9.09 8.17 -1.23
C ARG A 372 9.03 8.58 0.22
N PHE A 373 9.09 7.62 1.14
CA PHE A 373 8.91 7.87 2.58
C PHE A 373 10.20 7.74 3.37
N ALA A 374 11.12 6.88 2.95
CA ALA A 374 12.45 6.82 3.52
C ALA A 374 13.25 8.04 3.06
N LEU A 375 13.35 9.01 3.95
CA LEU A 375 14.15 10.20 3.72
C LEU A 375 15.59 9.92 4.16
N LEU A 376 16.51 9.90 3.19
CA LEU A 376 17.93 9.71 3.42
C LEU A 376 18.69 11.02 3.17
N ARG A 377 19.64 11.35 4.03
CA ARG A 377 20.64 12.41 3.81
C ARG A 377 22.01 11.83 4.07
N HIS A 378 22.92 11.90 3.08
CA HIS A 378 24.24 11.27 3.14
C HIS A 378 24.16 9.78 3.54
N ASN A 379 23.20 9.05 2.97
CA ASN A 379 22.96 7.64 3.25
C ASN A 379 22.56 7.33 4.71
N GLN A 380 22.12 8.32 5.47
CA GLN A 380 21.57 8.16 6.82
C GLN A 380 20.08 8.57 6.85
N PRO A 381 19.23 7.83 7.57
CA PRO A 381 17.82 8.20 7.73
C PRO A 381 17.70 9.51 8.51
N ILE A 382 16.95 10.46 7.96
CA ILE A 382 16.64 11.75 8.63
C ILE A 382 15.25 11.76 9.29
N SER A 383 14.48 10.70 9.10
CA SER A 383 13.19 10.43 9.72
C SER A 383 13.08 8.94 10.03
N PRO A 384 12.15 8.53 10.92
CA PRO A 384 11.80 7.11 11.06
C PRO A 384 11.47 6.51 9.69
N ALA A 385 11.96 5.30 9.48
CA ALA A 385 11.78 4.58 8.22
C ALA A 385 11.72 3.08 8.53
N TRP A 386 10.68 2.45 8.02
CA TRP A 386 10.51 1.00 8.08
C TRP A 386 10.90 0.39 6.74
N VAL A 387 11.50 -0.80 6.81
CA VAL A 387 11.87 -1.61 5.66
C VAL A 387 11.33 -3.02 5.85
N GLN A 388 10.93 -3.64 4.75
CA GLN A 388 10.51 -5.03 4.74
C GLN A 388 11.70 -5.91 4.37
N SER A 389 11.85 -7.06 5.05
CA SER A 389 12.83 -8.06 4.64
C SER A 389 12.41 -8.70 3.32
N ARG A 390 13.34 -8.78 2.37
CA ARG A 390 13.12 -9.46 1.08
C ARG A 390 13.19 -10.97 1.29
N LEU A 391 12.19 -11.68 0.79
CA LEU A 391 12.18 -13.14 0.85
C LEU A 391 13.18 -13.72 -0.18
N VAL A 392 13.96 -14.72 0.25
CA VAL A 392 14.89 -15.46 -0.63
C VAL A 392 14.13 -16.28 -1.69
N THR A 393 12.90 -16.68 -1.38
CA THR A 393 11.99 -17.40 -2.29
C THR A 393 10.63 -16.70 -2.33
N SER A 394 10.00 -16.63 -3.50
CA SER A 394 8.69 -16.00 -3.69
C SER A 394 7.56 -16.63 -2.86
N ASN A 395 7.70 -17.91 -2.49
CA ASN A 395 6.64 -18.68 -1.83
C ASN A 395 6.96 -18.94 -0.36
N ARG A 396 5.99 -18.64 0.52
CA ARG A 396 5.96 -19.11 1.91
C ARG A 396 5.09 -20.35 1.98
N TYR A 397 5.63 -21.45 2.48
CA TYR A 397 4.86 -22.68 2.67
C TYR A 397 4.92 -23.13 4.12
N ILE A 398 3.79 -23.60 4.62
CA ILE A 398 3.71 -24.34 5.87
C ILE A 398 3.56 -25.80 5.49
N ARG A 399 4.49 -26.65 5.94
CA ARG A 399 4.43 -28.10 5.71
C ARG A 399 4.33 -28.85 7.02
N TRP A 400 3.41 -29.81 7.06
CA TRP A 400 3.24 -30.74 8.17
C TRP A 400 3.77 -32.09 7.72
N TYR A 401 4.71 -32.66 8.47
CA TYR A 401 5.27 -33.98 8.17
C TYR A 401 5.57 -34.71 9.47
N ARG A 402 5.54 -36.04 9.42
CA ARG A 402 6.01 -36.87 10.53
C ARG A 402 7.52 -37.04 10.39
N CYS A 403 8.27 -36.64 11.40
CA CYS A 403 9.67 -37.01 11.49
C CYS A 403 9.78 -38.44 12.04
N SER A 404 10.71 -39.21 11.50
CA SER A 404 11.20 -40.43 12.13
C SER A 404 11.84 -40.09 13.49
N SER A 405 11.86 -41.07 14.38
CA SER A 405 12.59 -40.91 15.64
C SER A 405 14.09 -40.94 15.36
N TYR A 406 14.85 -40.20 16.18
CA TYR A 406 16.31 -40.19 16.14
C TYR A 406 16.91 -41.61 16.10
N PHE A 407 16.35 -42.54 16.88
CA PHE A 407 16.80 -43.92 16.89
C PHE A 407 16.61 -44.63 15.53
N VAL A 408 15.45 -44.45 14.90
CA VAL A 408 15.15 -45.08 13.60
C VAL A 408 16.05 -44.52 12.49
N ASP A 409 16.33 -43.21 12.51
CA ASP A 409 17.24 -42.59 11.55
C ASP A 409 18.66 -43.13 11.69
N HIS A 410 19.17 -43.20 12.92
CA HIS A 410 20.51 -43.72 13.18
C HIS A 410 20.64 -45.21 12.89
N ALA A 411 19.63 -46.01 13.24
CA ALA A 411 19.61 -47.44 12.93
C ALA A 411 19.57 -47.67 11.42
N SER A 412 18.76 -46.90 10.69
CA SER A 412 18.64 -47.01 9.22
C SER A 412 19.94 -46.61 8.53
N LEU A 413 20.58 -45.53 8.98
CA LEU A 413 21.88 -45.10 8.46
C LEU A 413 22.96 -46.15 8.74
N ALA A 414 23.04 -46.66 9.97
CA ALA A 414 24.02 -47.68 10.34
C ALA A 414 23.83 -48.97 9.55
N LEU A 415 22.58 -49.43 9.37
CA LEU A 415 22.24 -50.58 8.55
C LEU A 415 22.62 -50.34 7.08
N GLY A 416 22.34 -49.15 6.54
CA GLY A 416 22.73 -48.77 5.18
C GLY A 416 24.25 -48.84 4.97
N ILE A 417 25.03 -48.27 5.89
CA ILE A 417 26.50 -48.33 5.86
C ILE A 417 27.00 -49.78 5.91
N LEU A 418 26.44 -50.60 6.81
CA LEU A 418 26.80 -52.01 6.96
C LEU A 418 26.55 -52.79 5.66
N LEU A 419 25.38 -52.61 5.03
CA LEU A 419 25.02 -53.29 3.79
C LEU A 419 25.94 -52.89 2.63
N ILE A 420 26.32 -51.61 2.53
CA ILE A 420 27.27 -51.12 1.52
C ILE A 420 28.65 -51.79 1.70
N ILE A 421 29.14 -51.87 2.95
CA ILE A 421 30.42 -52.53 3.25
C ILE A 421 30.34 -54.02 2.88
N LEU A 422 29.29 -54.72 3.30
CA LEU A 422 29.11 -56.15 3.01
C LEU A 422 29.04 -56.40 1.49
N ALA A 423 28.24 -55.61 0.77
CA ALA A 423 28.12 -55.74 -0.69
C ALA A 423 29.46 -55.46 -1.39
N SER A 424 30.23 -54.47 -0.94
CA SER A 424 31.55 -54.14 -1.49
C SER A 424 32.56 -55.26 -1.25
N VAL A 425 32.57 -55.83 -0.04
CA VAL A 425 33.44 -56.98 0.31
C VAL A 425 33.06 -58.21 -0.52
N CYS A 426 31.76 -58.55 -0.61
CA CYS A 426 31.29 -59.66 -1.42
C CYS A 426 31.64 -59.46 -2.90
N ALA A 427 31.43 -58.26 -3.46
CA ALA A 427 31.79 -57.94 -4.84
C ALA A 427 33.31 -58.07 -5.07
N PHE A 428 34.13 -57.61 -4.12
CA PHE A 428 35.59 -57.75 -4.20
C PHE A 428 36.03 -59.21 -4.18
N GLN A 429 35.41 -60.05 -3.34
CA GLN A 429 35.71 -61.48 -3.24
C GLN A 429 35.16 -62.32 -4.40
N LEU A 430 34.04 -61.93 -5.00
CA LEU A 430 33.44 -62.62 -6.16
C LEU A 430 34.10 -62.24 -7.49
N ARG A 431 34.77 -61.09 -7.56
CA ARG A 431 35.50 -60.60 -8.74
C ARG A 431 36.49 -61.62 -9.35
N PRO A 432 37.35 -62.33 -8.58
CA PRO A 432 38.22 -63.36 -9.14
C PRO A 432 37.45 -64.55 -9.71
N PHE A 433 36.34 -64.98 -9.10
CA PHE A 433 35.53 -66.10 -9.59
C PHE A 433 34.77 -65.76 -10.87
N LEU A 434 34.26 -64.54 -10.99
CA LEU A 434 33.60 -64.07 -12.22
C LEU A 434 34.59 -63.92 -13.40
N ASN A 435 35.83 -63.49 -13.12
CA ASN A 435 36.89 -63.45 -14.14
C ASN A 435 37.28 -64.85 -14.65
N ILE A 436 37.27 -65.87 -13.76
CA ILE A 436 37.54 -67.27 -14.15
C ILE A 436 36.42 -67.80 -15.04
N HIS A 437 35.15 -67.57 -14.71
CA HIS A 437 34.04 -68.02 -15.56
C HIS A 437 33.98 -67.30 -16.91
N ALA A 438 34.26 -66.00 -16.97
CA ALA A 438 34.34 -65.27 -18.23
C ALA A 438 35.47 -65.80 -19.16
N SER A 439 36.58 -66.28 -18.57
CA SER A 439 37.67 -66.91 -19.34
C SER A 439 37.30 -68.31 -19.86
N GLN A 440 36.45 -69.06 -19.16
CA GLN A 440 35.99 -70.39 -19.56
C GLN A 440 34.95 -70.34 -20.68
N THR A 441 34.08 -69.33 -20.71
CA THR A 441 33.14 -69.12 -21.84
C THR A 441 33.87 -68.78 -23.14
N ASN A 442 34.97 -68.01 -23.09
CA ASN A 442 35.77 -67.72 -24.27
C ASN A 442 36.64 -68.91 -24.73
N ALA A 443 36.93 -69.87 -23.84
CA ALA A 443 37.69 -71.08 -24.16
C ALA A 443 36.83 -72.19 -24.79
N LEU A 444 35.50 -72.15 -24.61
CA LEU A 444 34.58 -73.12 -25.23
C LEU A 444 34.25 -72.77 -26.69
N GLU A 445 34.44 -71.53 -27.11
CA GLU A 445 34.26 -71.10 -28.52
C GLU A 445 35.49 -71.37 -29.40
N SER A 446 36.64 -71.75 -28.82
CA SER A 446 37.91 -71.94 -29.56
C SER A 446 38.32 -73.41 -29.79
N VAL A 447 37.43 -74.39 -29.58
CA VAL A 447 37.76 -75.85 -29.68
C VAL A 447 37.10 -76.53 -30.89
N GLU A 448 36.66 -75.79 -31.90
CA GLU A 448 36.14 -76.42 -33.14
C GLU A 448 36.67 -75.75 -34.41
N VAL A 449 37.98 -75.73 -34.64
CA VAL A 449 38.55 -75.73 -36.01
C VAL A 449 39.97 -76.33 -35.99
N ASP A 450 40.11 -77.55 -36.52
CA ASP A 450 41.23 -77.95 -37.39
C ASP A 450 40.89 -79.29 -38.08
N SER A 451 40.33 -79.25 -39.31
CA SER A 451 41.05 -79.43 -40.60
C SER A 451 41.14 -80.92 -41.02
N PRO A 452 41.08 -81.33 -42.33
CA PRO A 452 41.58 -80.58 -43.48
C PRO A 452 40.72 -80.56 -44.77
N THR A 453 40.95 -79.50 -45.55
CA THR A 453 40.89 -79.33 -47.01
C THR A 453 40.39 -80.49 -47.90
N GLN A 454 39.42 -80.17 -48.78
CA GLN A 454 39.48 -80.61 -50.17
C GLN A 454 38.85 -79.59 -51.13
N ALA A 455 39.60 -79.29 -52.18
CA ALA A 455 39.31 -78.33 -53.22
C ALA A 455 38.21 -78.80 -54.19
N CYS A 456 37.44 -77.85 -54.73
CA CYS A 456 36.97 -77.91 -56.11
C CYS A 456 36.68 -76.51 -56.65
N SER A 457 37.32 -76.25 -57.78
CA SER A 457 37.11 -75.20 -58.78
C SER A 457 35.66 -75.06 -59.25
N VAL A 458 35.27 -73.88 -59.76
CA VAL A 458 35.00 -73.61 -61.19
C VAL A 458 34.51 -72.16 -61.36
N ASN A 459 34.99 -71.56 -62.44
CA ASN A 459 34.75 -70.22 -62.97
C ASN A 459 33.28 -69.86 -63.22
N ALA A 460 32.92 -68.58 -62.99
CA ALA A 460 32.43 -67.60 -63.97
C ALA A 460 31.83 -66.40 -63.23
#